data_AF-A0A3B9X5I2-F1
#
_entry.id   AF-A0A3B9X5I2-F1
#
_cell.length_a   1.000
_cell.length_b   1.000
_cell.length_c   1.000
_cell.angle_alpha   90.00
_cell.angle_beta   90.00
_cell.angle_gamma   90.00
#
_symmetry.space_group_name_H-M   'P 1'
#
loop_
_entity.id
_entity.type
_entity.pdbx_description
1 polymer ?
#
loop_
_entity_poly.entity_id
_entity_poly.type
_entity_poly.pdbx_seq_one_letter_code
_entity_poly.pdbx_strand_id
1 'polypeptide(L)'
;MNYIYLNATILPLLAMVFISDAIRDKNTGAYLGFVNFKIALYLAGVLAVETYFFVSDFGISLKTAGRIIGVSSMPFIVAFVFVKYSHKERFGVEFSRKRKND
;
A
#
# COMPACT_ATOMS: atom_id res chain seq x y z
N MET A 1 -12.61 16.57 11.96
CA MET A 1 -11.33 16.24 11.30
C MET A 1 -11.63 16.08 9.83
N ASN A 2 -11.02 16.89 8.95
CA ASN A 2 -11.36 16.91 7.52
C ASN A 2 -11.19 15.50 6.95
N TYR A 3 -12.27 14.85 6.51
CA TYR A 3 -12.30 13.49 5.94
C TYR A 3 -11.32 13.32 4.78
N ILE A 4 -10.95 14.44 4.15
CA ILE A 4 -9.86 14.59 3.18
C ILE A 4 -8.53 14.05 3.72
N TYR A 5 -8.16 14.32 4.98
CA TYR A 5 -6.91 13.82 5.58
C TYR A 5 -7.02 12.34 5.99
N LEU A 6 -8.21 11.88 6.35
CA LEU A 6 -8.45 10.47 6.65
C LEU A 6 -8.25 9.62 5.39
N ASN A 7 -8.80 10.06 4.25
CA ASN A 7 -8.61 9.39 2.96
C ASN A 7 -7.18 9.50 2.43
N ALA A 8 -6.65 10.72 2.34
CA ALA A 8 -5.40 10.95 1.63
C ALA A 8 -4.16 10.34 2.32
N THR A 9 -4.27 9.94 3.59
CA THR A 9 -3.11 9.47 4.36
C THR A 9 -3.32 8.08 4.93
N ILE A 10 -4.46 7.78 5.53
CA ILE A 10 -4.66 6.50 6.24
C ILE A 10 -4.92 5.36 5.27
N LEU A 11 -5.72 5.57 4.22
CA LEU A 11 -5.95 4.52 3.22
C LEU A 11 -4.67 4.18 2.45
N PRO A 12 -3.86 5.14 1.97
CA PRO A 12 -2.56 4.85 1.40
C PRO A 12 -1.59 4.15 2.34
N LEU A 13 -1.58 4.51 3.63
CA LEU A 13 -0.73 3.86 4.62
C LEU A 13 -1.15 2.41 4.87
N LEU A 14 -2.45 2.15 5.08
CA LEU A 14 -2.97 0.79 5.27
C LEU A 14 -2.77 -0.05 4.02
N ALA A 15 -3.09 0.50 2.84
CA ALA A 15 -2.85 -0.16 1.57
C ALA A 15 -1.35 -0.43 1.37
N MET A 16 -0.45 0.48 1.73
CA MET A 16 0.99 0.21 1.65
C MET A 16 1.40 -0.99 2.50
N VAL A 17 0.88 -1.12 3.73
CA VAL A 17 1.19 -2.27 4.60
C VAL A 17 0.69 -3.58 3.97
N PHE A 18 -0.56 -3.61 3.51
CA PHE A 18 -1.14 -4.82 2.88
C PHE A 18 -0.52 -5.16 1.53
N ILE A 19 -0.30 -4.16 0.67
CA ILE A 19 0.35 -4.32 -0.63
C ILE A 19 1.79 -4.79 -0.44
N SER A 20 2.54 -4.20 0.49
CA SER A 20 3.92 -4.62 0.79
C SER A 20 4.00 -6.07 1.30
N ASP A 21 3.02 -6.53 2.08
CA ASP A 21 2.92 -7.93 2.50
C ASP A 21 2.57 -8.86 1.33
N ALA A 22 1.77 -8.40 0.37
CA ALA A 22 1.35 -9.21 -0.77
C ALA A 22 2.37 -9.28 -1.92
N ILE A 23 3.21 -8.26 -2.10
CA ILE A 23 4.27 -8.24 -3.13
C ILE A 23 5.62 -8.74 -2.62
N ARG A 24 5.69 -9.28 -1.40
CA ARG A 24 6.93 -9.69 -0.74
C ARG A 24 6.83 -11.11 -0.20
N ASP A 25 7.90 -11.86 -0.35
CA ASP A 25 8.06 -13.16 0.30
C ASP A 25 8.35 -12.98 1.79
N LYS A 26 7.54 -13.60 2.65
CA LYS A 26 7.64 -13.41 4.11
C LYS A 26 8.89 -14.02 4.73
N ASN A 27 9.49 -15.01 4.08
CA ASN A 27 10.61 -15.77 4.62
C ASN A 27 11.96 -15.22 4.13
N THR A 28 12.02 -14.79 2.88
CA THR A 28 13.25 -14.35 2.20
C THR A 28 13.31 -12.84 1.98
N GLY A 29 12.20 -12.13 2.18
CA GLY A 29 12.09 -10.71 1.89
C GLY A 29 12.15 -10.37 0.39
N ALA A 30 12.11 -11.37 -0.49
CA ALA A 30 12.20 -11.18 -1.93
C ALA A 30 10.95 -10.47 -2.49
N TYR A 31 11.15 -9.60 -3.48
CA TYR A 31 10.05 -8.98 -4.21
C TYR A 31 9.39 -9.99 -5.16
N LEU A 32 8.09 -10.24 -4.96
CA LEU A 32 7.27 -11.19 -5.71
C LEU A 32 6.54 -10.57 -6.91
N GLY A 33 6.46 -9.25 -6.99
CA GLY A 33 5.70 -8.57 -8.04
C GLY A 33 4.22 -8.37 -7.72
N PHE A 34 3.49 -7.80 -8.68
CA PHE A 34 2.08 -7.39 -8.53
C PHE A 34 1.07 -8.38 -9.14
N VAL A 35 1.51 -9.56 -9.60
CA VAL A 35 0.68 -10.49 -10.39
C VAL A 35 -0.24 -11.35 -9.50
N ASN A 36 -0.37 -11.04 -8.22
CA ASN A 36 -1.18 -11.79 -7.27
C ASN A 36 -2.63 -11.28 -7.25
N PHE A 37 -3.62 -12.17 -7.21
CA PHE A 37 -5.04 -11.81 -7.07
C PHE A 37 -5.33 -10.88 -5.87
N LYS A 38 -4.58 -11.01 -4.76
CA LYS A 38 -4.68 -10.09 -3.61
C LYS A 38 -4.44 -8.63 -3.99
N ILE A 39 -3.50 -8.38 -4.91
CA ILE A 39 -3.19 -7.04 -5.41
C ILE A 39 -4.36 -6.47 -6.19
N ALA A 40 -5.01 -7.29 -7.02
CA ALA A 40 -6.21 -6.88 -7.75
C ALA A 40 -7.35 -6.51 -6.78
N LEU A 41 -7.55 -7.30 -5.71
CA LEU A 41 -8.51 -6.98 -4.66
C LEU A 41 -8.18 -5.67 -3.93
N TYR A 42 -6.91 -5.44 -3.59
CA TYR A 42 -6.49 -4.20 -2.93
C TYR A 42 -6.69 -2.98 -3.85
N LEU A 43 -6.36 -3.11 -5.14
CA LEU A 43 -6.59 -2.06 -6.12
C LEU A 43 -8.08 -1.74 -6.26
N ALA A 44 -8.92 -2.77 -6.37
CA ALA A 44 -10.38 -2.60 -6.44
C ALA A 44 -10.93 -1.94 -5.17
N GLY A 45 -10.45 -2.34 -3.99
CA GLY A 45 -10.85 -1.74 -2.71
C GLY A 45 -10.47 -0.26 -2.63
N VAL A 46 -9.22 0.09 -2.94
CA VAL A 46 -8.75 1.48 -2.97
C VAL A 46 -9.57 2.29 -3.98
N LEU A 47 -9.75 1.80 -5.21
CA LEU A 47 -10.53 2.50 -6.23
C LEU A 47 -11.99 2.72 -5.82
N ALA A 48 -12.64 1.73 -5.21
CA ALA A 48 -14.02 1.86 -4.76
C ALA A 48 -14.17 2.96 -3.70
N VAL A 49 -13.25 2.98 -2.72
CA VAL A 49 -13.27 3.97 -1.64
C VAL A 49 -12.93 5.35 -2.17
N GLU A 50 -11.85 5.49 -2.94
CA GLU A 50 -11.44 6.77 -3.52
C GLU A 50 -12.51 7.32 -4.47
N THR A 51 -13.15 6.47 -5.28
CA THR A 51 -14.26 6.88 -6.15
C THR A 51 -15.42 7.43 -5.35
N TYR A 52 -15.85 6.74 -4.29
CA TYR A 52 -16.95 7.20 -3.43
C TYR A 52 -16.68 8.60 -2.88
N PHE A 53 -15.49 8.84 -2.34
CA PHE A 53 -15.15 10.12 -1.73
C PHE A 53 -14.91 11.23 -2.76
N PHE A 54 -14.10 10.99 -3.79
CA PHE A 54 -13.80 12.01 -4.78
C PHE A 54 -15.03 12.39 -5.63
N VAL A 55 -15.92 11.44 -5.94
CA VAL A 55 -17.16 11.76 -6.64
C VAL A 55 -18.14 12.50 -5.73
N SER A 56 -18.20 12.16 -4.44
CA SER A 56 -19.03 12.89 -3.47
C SER A 56 -18.59 14.34 -3.30
N ASP A 57 -17.29 14.62 -3.28
CA ASP A 57 -16.77 15.96 -3.02
C ASP A 57 -16.63 16.83 -4.29
N PHE A 58 -16.23 16.22 -5.41
CA PHE A 58 -15.86 16.95 -6.63
C PHE A 58 -16.76 16.65 -7.83
N GLY A 59 -17.72 15.73 -7.69
CA GLY A 59 -18.60 15.30 -8.77
C GLY A 59 -17.88 14.46 -9.83
N ILE A 60 -18.64 13.98 -10.81
CA ILE A 60 -18.13 13.18 -11.93
C ILE A 60 -17.50 14.11 -12.97
N SER A 61 -16.17 14.11 -13.05
CA SER A 61 -15.44 14.86 -14.07
C SER A 61 -14.15 14.14 -14.46
N LEU A 62 -13.60 14.47 -15.65
CA LEU A 62 -12.28 13.99 -16.09
C LEU A 62 -11.17 14.34 -15.09
N LYS A 63 -11.25 15.52 -14.47
CA LYS A 63 -10.29 15.95 -13.44
C LYS A 63 -10.40 15.06 -12.18
N THR A 64 -11.62 14.73 -11.76
CA THR A 64 -11.89 13.84 -10.64
C THR A 64 -11.36 12.43 -10.91
N ALA A 65 -11.61 11.89 -12.11
CA ALA A 65 -11.10 10.58 -12.52
C ALA A 65 -9.56 10.55 -12.51
N GLY A 66 -8.91 11.59 -13.03
CA GLY A 66 -7.44 11.71 -12.97
C GLY A 66 -6.89 11.75 -11.55
N ARG A 67 -7.58 12.44 -10.62
CA ARG A 67 -7.21 12.46 -9.20
C ARG A 67 -7.34 11.08 -8.56
N ILE A 68 -8.45 10.37 -8.81
CA ILE A 68 -8.69 9.02 -8.28
C ILE A 68 -7.57 8.08 -8.74
N ILE A 69 -7.24 8.08 -10.04
CA ILE A 69 -6.17 7.23 -10.59
C ILE A 69 -4.81 7.58 -9.96
N GLY A 70 -4.48 8.87 -9.90
CA GLY A 70 -3.23 9.34 -9.32
C GLY A 70 -3.07 8.89 -7.86
N VAL A 71 -4.07 9.19 -7.03
CA VAL A 71 -4.06 8.85 -5.60
C VAL A 71 -4.09 7.35 -5.37
N SER A 72 -4.91 6.61 -6.13
CA SER A 72 -5.03 5.15 -5.99
C SER A 72 -3.75 4.40 -6.38
N SER A 73 -2.91 4.99 -7.25
CA SER A 73 -1.64 4.38 -7.67
C SER A 73 -0.49 4.62 -6.69
N MET A 74 -0.51 5.71 -5.91
CA MET A 74 0.56 6.08 -4.98
C MET A 74 0.93 4.96 -3.99
N PRO A 75 -0.01 4.26 -3.34
CA PRO A 75 0.33 3.18 -2.40
C PRO A 75 1.12 2.05 -3.04
N PHE A 76 0.82 1.73 -4.31
CA PHE A 76 1.51 0.68 -5.07
C PHE A 76 2.93 1.11 -5.45
N ILE A 77 3.10 2.36 -5.89
CA ILE A 77 4.43 2.92 -6.19
C ILE A 77 5.30 2.95 -4.93
N VAL A 78 4.75 3.41 -3.81
CA VAL A 78 5.51 3.47 -2.55
C VAL A 78 5.80 2.08 -2.01
N ALA A 79 4.85 1.15 -2.06
CA ALA A 79 5.09 -0.24 -1.69
C ALA A 79 6.16 -0.90 -2.57
N PHE A 80 6.17 -0.61 -3.88
CA PHE A 80 7.24 -1.06 -4.78
C PHE A 80 8.60 -0.51 -4.35
N VAL A 81 8.70 0.80 -4.12
CA VAL A 81 9.96 1.43 -3.67
C VAL A 81 10.40 0.83 -2.34
N PHE A 82 9.46 0.68 -1.41
CA PHE A 82 9.71 0.10 -0.10
C PHE A 82 10.20 -1.35 -0.22
N VAL A 83 9.50 -2.25 -0.91
CA VAL A 83 9.92 -3.66 -0.96
C VAL A 83 11.17 -3.87 -1.82
N LYS A 84 11.32 -3.14 -2.93
CA LYS A 84 12.45 -3.35 -3.86
C LYS A 84 13.74 -2.68 -3.39
N TYR A 85 13.65 -1.53 -2.73
CA TYR A 85 14.83 -0.73 -2.36
C TYR A 85 15.09 -0.64 -0.85
N SER A 86 14.14 -0.99 0.02
CA SER A 86 14.44 -1.12 1.46
C SER A 86 15.27 -2.38 1.70
N HIS A 87 16.20 -2.29 2.66
CA HIS A 87 17.15 -3.37 2.94
C HIS A 87 16.42 -4.67 3.27
N LYS A 88 16.68 -5.72 2.48
CA LYS A 88 16.20 -7.10 2.68
C LYS A 88 16.44 -7.61 4.11
N GLU A 89 17.51 -7.11 4.74
CA GLU A 89 17.99 -7.52 6.07
C GLU A 89 17.14 -7.01 7.24
N ARG A 90 16.24 -6.04 7.05
CA ARG A 90 15.37 -5.57 8.17
C ARG A 90 14.12 -6.42 8.40
N PHE A 91 13.80 -7.33 7.50
CA PHE A 91 12.55 -8.10 7.57
C PHE A 91 12.80 -9.54 7.11
N GLY A 92 12.96 -10.44 8.09
CA GLY A 92 13.34 -11.84 7.87
C GLY A 92 14.38 -12.36 8.86
N VAL A 93 15.05 -11.47 9.62
CA VAL A 93 15.75 -11.92 10.82
C VAL A 93 14.68 -12.32 11.83
N GLU A 94 14.63 -13.60 12.21
CA GLU A 94 13.98 -13.97 13.45
C GLU A 94 14.43 -12.95 14.50
N PHE A 95 13.50 -12.45 15.31
CA PHE A 95 13.83 -11.68 16.50
C PHE A 95 14.49 -12.64 17.48
N SER A 96 15.72 -13.06 17.18
CA SER A 96 16.53 -13.93 18.01
C SER A 96 16.96 -13.08 19.20
N ARG A 97 16.09 -13.03 20.21
CA ARG A 97 16.52 -12.80 21.59
C ARG A 97 17.34 -14.02 22.00
N LYS A 98 18.55 -14.19 21.43
CA LYS A 98 19.59 -14.87 22.20
C LYS A 98 19.84 -13.96 23.39
N ARG A 99 19.19 -14.32 24.52
CA ARG A 99 19.62 -13.84 25.83
C ARG A 99 21.12 -14.04 25.86
N LYS A 100 21.84 -12.94 25.97
CA LYS A 100 23.26 -12.94 26.33
C LYS A 100 23.27 -13.44 27.77
N ASN A 101 23.42 -14.74 27.94
CA ASN A 101 23.74 -15.33 29.23
C ASN A 101 25.19 -14.92 29.49
N ASP A 102 25.36 -13.82 30.21
CA ASP A 102 26.55 -13.55 31.01
C ASP A 102 26.22 -13.96 32.46
#